data_AF-A0A7W0PMW3-F1
#
_entry.id   AF-A0A7W0PMW3-F1
#
_cell.length_a   1.000
_cell.length_b   1.000
_cell.length_c   1.000
_cell.angle_alpha   90.00
_cell.angle_beta   90.00
_cell.angle_gamma   90.00
#
_symmetry.space_group_name_H-M   'P 1'
#
loop_
_entity.id
_entity.type
_entity.pdbx_description
1 polymer ?
#
loop_
_entity_poly.entity_id
_entity_poly.type
_entity_poly.pdbx_seq_one_letter_code
_entity_poly.pdbx_strand_id
1 'polypeptide(L)'
;MLETYNIYMDELPTGEAFDGEEMVEVEFRVVPGSQDDGDAESNAVIAGLDLVDLINLRDALQQEIDNYALSALEVAAGAIADGTVS
;
A
#
# COMPACT_ATOMS: atom_id res chain seq x y z
N MET A 1 28.16 -6.64 -4.26
CA MET A 1 27.20 -5.65 -4.80
C MET A 1 26.15 -5.43 -3.73
N LEU A 2 25.58 -4.23 -3.61
CA LEU A 2 24.42 -4.04 -2.73
C LEU A 2 23.24 -4.79 -3.37
N GLU A 3 22.49 -5.55 -2.57
CA GLU A 3 21.25 -6.18 -3.04
C GLU A 3 20.22 -5.09 -3.30
N THR A 4 19.55 -5.16 -4.45
CA THR A 4 18.44 -4.28 -4.81
C THR A 4 17.13 -5.05 -4.77
N TYR A 5 16.01 -4.35 -4.74
CA TYR A 5 14.69 -4.92 -4.67
C TYR A 5 13.74 -4.16 -5.59
N ASN A 6 12.83 -4.90 -6.21
CA ASN A 6 11.79 -4.38 -7.09
C ASN A 6 10.42 -4.67 -6.47
N ILE A 7 9.50 -3.73 -6.59
CA ILE A 7 8.12 -3.82 -6.10
C ILE A 7 7.19 -3.90 -7.30
N TYR A 8 6.39 -4.96 -7.34
CA TYR A 8 5.35 -5.19 -8.34
C TYR A 8 3.98 -5.04 -7.68
N MET A 9 2.98 -4.69 -8.50
CA MET A 9 1.58 -4.67 -8.10
C MET A 9 0.82 -5.64 -9.00
N ASP A 10 0.23 -6.65 -8.37
CA ASP A 10 -0.54 -7.68 -9.01
C ASP A 10 -2.03 -7.42 -8.69
N GLU A 11 -2.87 -7.31 -9.71
CA GLU A 11 -4.32 -7.18 -9.53
C GLU A 11 -4.89 -8.54 -9.11
N LEU A 12 -5.63 -8.55 -8.01
CA LEU A 12 -6.32 -9.74 -7.52
C LEU A 12 -7.77 -9.76 -8.04
N PRO A 13 -8.30 -10.95 -8.36
CA PRO A 13 -9.70 -11.09 -8.73
C PRO A 13 -10.57 -10.69 -7.52
N THR A 14 -11.45 -9.72 -7.73
CA THR A 14 -12.21 -9.09 -6.66
C THR A 14 -13.29 -10.03 -6.14
N GLY A 15 -13.16 -10.43 -4.87
CA GLY A 15 -14.11 -11.30 -4.19
C GLY A 15 -15.33 -10.50 -3.72
N GLU A 16 -16.39 -10.50 -4.53
CA GLU A 16 -17.69 -9.81 -4.28
C GLU A 16 -17.62 -8.28 -4.26
N ALA A 17 -18.37 -7.64 -5.17
CA ALA A 17 -18.50 -6.19 -5.23
C ALA A 17 -19.12 -5.65 -3.93
N PHE A 18 -18.36 -4.84 -3.19
CA PHE A 18 -18.90 -4.08 -2.07
C PHE A 18 -19.67 -2.88 -2.63
N ASP A 19 -20.99 -2.86 -2.44
CA ASP A 19 -21.87 -1.72 -2.67
C ASP A 19 -21.93 -1.15 -4.12
N GLY A 20 -21.71 -2.00 -5.13
CA GLY A 20 -21.87 -1.60 -6.54
C GLY A 20 -20.75 -0.72 -7.11
N GLU A 21 -19.69 -0.49 -6.33
CA GLU A 21 -18.44 0.11 -6.78
C GLU A 21 -17.42 -0.99 -7.12
N GLU A 22 -16.72 -0.82 -8.25
CA GLU A 22 -15.64 -1.72 -8.67
C GLU A 22 -14.41 -1.46 -7.78
N MET A 23 -14.37 -2.13 -6.64
CA MET A 23 -13.20 -2.15 -5.75
C MET A 23 -12.16 -3.07 -6.38
N VAL A 24 -10.98 -2.56 -6.75
CA VAL A 24 -9.85 -3.38 -7.24
C VAL A 24 -9.02 -3.81 -6.05
N GLU A 25 -8.88 -5.11 -5.84
CA GLU A 25 -7.96 -5.66 -4.85
C GLU A 25 -6.58 -5.78 -5.49
N VAL A 26 -5.54 -5.30 -4.81
CA VAL A 26 -4.17 -5.34 -5.30
C VAL A 26 -3.24 -5.98 -4.27
N GLU A 27 -2.32 -6.80 -4.75
CA GLU A 27 -1.24 -7.37 -3.96
C GLU A 27 0.08 -6.72 -4.36
N PHE A 28 0.86 -6.26 -3.38
CA PHE A 28 2.21 -5.76 -3.63
C PHE A 28 3.25 -6.84 -3.31
N ARG A 29 4.09 -7.16 -4.28
CA ARG A 29 5.13 -8.18 -4.16
C ARG A 29 6.51 -7.55 -4.25
N VAL A 30 7.35 -7.85 -3.25
CA VAL A 30 8.76 -7.40 -3.21
C VAL A 30 9.66 -8.54 -3.65
N VAL A 31 10.48 -8.29 -4.67
CA VAL A 31 11.37 -9.29 -5.29
C VAL A 31 12.82 -8.81 -5.20
N PRO A 32 13.75 -9.61 -4.64
CA PRO A 32 15.17 -9.29 -4.71
C PRO A 32 15.65 -9.27 -6.16
N GLY A 33 16.42 -8.26 -6.55
CA GLY A 33 16.91 -8.08 -7.92
C GLY A 33 17.81 -9.24 -8.37
N SER A 34 18.47 -9.93 -7.44
CA SER A 34 19.21 -11.16 -7.73
C SER A 34 18.34 -12.35 -8.16
N GLN A 35 17.03 -12.30 -7.87
CA GLN A 35 16.04 -13.35 -8.18
C GLN A 35 14.96 -12.84 -9.14
N ASP A 36 15.12 -11.64 -9.68
CA ASP A 36 14.16 -11.05 -10.60
C ASP A 36 14.51 -11.41 -12.04
N ASP A 37 13.84 -12.44 -12.57
CA ASP A 37 13.95 -12.87 -13.96
C ASP A 37 13.08 -12.03 -14.93
N GLY A 38 12.39 -11.00 -14.41
CA GLY A 38 11.49 -10.13 -15.17
C GLY A 38 12.16 -8.89 -15.78
N ASP A 39 11.34 -8.07 -16.47
CA ASP A 39 11.73 -6.73 -16.91
C ASP A 39 11.19 -5.68 -15.92
N ALA A 40 11.97 -5.44 -14.88
CA ALA A 40 11.61 -4.53 -13.79
C ALA A 40 11.44 -3.08 -14.27
N GLU A 41 12.19 -2.64 -15.28
CA GLU A 41 12.08 -1.26 -15.81
C GLU A 41 10.72 -1.01 -16.48
N SER A 42 10.11 -2.05 -17.04
CA SER A 42 8.82 -1.96 -17.73
C SER A 42 7.62 -2.25 -16.82
N ASN A 43 7.78 -3.15 -15.84
CA ASN A 43 6.64 -3.75 -15.12
C ASN A 43 6.63 -3.48 -13.60
N ALA A 44 7.75 -3.09 -12.99
CA ALA A 44 7.77 -2.79 -11.58
C ALA A 44 7.11 -1.42 -11.33
N VAL A 45 6.36 -1.31 -10.24
CA VAL A 45 5.88 -0.02 -9.74
C VAL A 45 7.07 0.81 -9.26
N ILE A 46 8.02 0.15 -8.59
CA ILE A 46 9.25 0.77 -8.12
C ILE A 46 10.38 -0.24 -8.32
N ALA A 47 11.45 0.16 -9.02
CA ALA A 47 12.60 -0.69 -9.30
C ALA A 47 13.87 -0.15 -8.62
N GLY A 48 14.81 -1.05 -8.33
CA GLY A 48 16.18 -0.72 -7.94
C GLY A 48 16.33 -0.18 -6.52
N LEU A 49 15.40 -0.48 -5.63
CA LEU A 49 15.43 -0.03 -4.23
C LEU A 49 16.54 -0.74 -3.47
N ASP A 50 17.34 -0.01 -2.71
CA ASP A 50 18.22 -0.65 -1.74
C ASP A 50 17.47 -0.93 -0.41
N LEU A 51 18.16 -1.58 0.54
CA LEU A 51 17.56 -1.91 1.83
C LEU A 51 17.18 -0.68 2.65
N VAL A 52 17.93 0.42 2.53
CA VAL A 52 17.64 1.67 3.23
C VAL A 52 16.39 2.30 2.62
N ASP A 53 16.26 2.28 1.30
CA ASP A 53 15.07 2.77 0.60
C ASP A 53 13.82 1.98 1.00
N LEU A 54 13.92 0.65 1.10
CA LEU A 54 12.81 -0.19 1.57
C LEU A 54 12.38 0.14 3.01
N ILE A 55 13.35 0.38 3.90
CA ILE A 55 13.07 0.78 5.28
C ILE A 55 12.37 2.14 5.31
N ASN A 56 12.86 3.10 4.53
CA ASN A 56 12.26 4.43 4.44
C ASN A 56 10.83 4.37 3.88
N LEU A 57 10.60 3.54 2.85
CA LEU A 57 9.27 3.32 2.28
C LEU A 57 8.32 2.70 3.31
N ARG A 58 8.77 1.69 4.06
CA ARG A 58 7.99 1.09 5.15
C ARG A 58 7.59 2.16 6.17
N ASP A 59 8.54 2.97 6.62
CA ASP A 59 8.30 3.96 7.67
C ASP A 59 7.33 5.06 7.19
N ALA A 60 7.44 5.48 5.92
CA ALA A 60 6.49 6.41 5.30
C ALA A 60 5.07 5.81 5.18
N LEU A 61 4.95 4.55 4.77
CA LEU A 61 3.66 3.86 4.69
C LEU A 61 3.00 3.71 6.07
N GLN A 62 3.78 3.38 7.11
CA GLN A 62 3.26 3.31 8.47
C GLN A 62 2.75 4.67 8.96
N GLN A 63 3.50 5.73 8.69
CA GLN A 63 3.06 7.08 9.03
C GLN A 63 1.74 7.46 8.36
N GLU A 64 1.56 7.07 7.08
CA GLU A 64 0.32 7.37 6.36
C GLU A 64 -0.86 6.55 6.88
N ILE A 65 -0.65 5.29 7.25
CA ILE A 65 -1.65 4.46 7.93
C ILE A 65 -2.07 5.11 9.25
N ASP A 66 -1.12 5.59 10.04
CA ASP A 66 -1.40 6.27 11.31
C ASP A 66 -2.16 7.58 11.10
N ASN A 67 -1.79 8.37 10.09
CA ASN A 67 -2.51 9.60 9.72
C ASN A 67 -3.96 9.32 9.30
N TYR A 68 -4.17 8.28 8.49
CA TYR A 68 -5.50 7.86 8.06
C TYR A 68 -6.34 7.40 9.25
N ALA A 69 -5.77 6.58 10.14
CA ALA A 69 -6.44 6.14 11.36
C ALA A 69 -6.83 7.32 12.27
N LEU A 70 -5.95 8.31 12.41
CA LEU A 70 -6.25 9.53 13.17
C LEU A 70 -7.40 10.33 12.52
N SER A 71 -7.36 10.53 11.21
CA SER A 71 -8.42 11.25 10.49
C SER A 71 -9.79 10.56 10.63
N ALA A 72 -9.82 9.23 10.52
CA ALA A 72 -11.03 8.44 10.72
C ALA A 72 -11.58 8.57 12.15
N LEU A 73 -10.70 8.59 13.16
CA LEU A 73 -11.09 8.82 14.55
C LEU A 73 -11.63 10.23 14.78
N GLU A 74 -11.05 11.26 14.17
CA GLU A 74 -11.54 12.64 14.27
C GLU A 74 -12.93 12.79 13.67
N VAL A 75 -13.18 12.15 12.52
CA VAL A 75 -14.52 12.11 11.89
C VAL A 75 -15.52 11.42 12.82
N ALA A 76 -15.17 10.26 13.39
CA ALA A 76 -16.03 9.54 14.32
C ALA A 76 -16.30 10.35 15.61
N ALA A 77 -15.28 11.01 16.15
CA ALA A 77 -15.40 11.86 17.33
C ALA A 77 -16.29 13.09 17.06
N GLY A 78 -16.17 13.70 15.88
CA GLY A 78 -17.04 14.79 15.43
C GLY A 78 -18.50 14.37 15.34
N ALA A 79 -18.78 13.18 14.80
CA ALA A 79 -20.14 12.64 14.72
C ALA A 79 -20.78 12.36 16.11
N ILE A 80 -19.97 11.92 17.09
CA ILE A 80 -20.43 11.75 18.47
C ILE A 80 -20.70 13.10 19.14
N ALA A 81 -19.83 14.09 18.91
CA ALA A 81 -19.96 15.43 19.49
C ALA A 81 -21.17 16.21 18.94
N ASP A 82 -21.55 15.98 17.69
CA ASP A 82 -22.72 16.59 17.03
C ASP A 82 -24.05 15.88 17.38
N GLY A 83 -24.02 14.83 18.20
CA GLY A 83 -25.23 14.14 18.68
C GLY A 83 -26.01 13.38 17.59
N THR A 84 -25.40 13.14 16.43
CA THR A 84 -26.00 12.44 15.28
C THR A 84 -25.94 10.92 15.40
N VAL A 85 -25.38 10.38 16.48
CA VAL A 85 -25.48 8.96 16.85
C VAL A 85 -26.62 8.80 17.87
N SER A 86 -27.82 8.41 17.40
CA SER A 86 -28.90 7.84 18.22
C SER A 86 -28.97 6.34 18.06
#